data_AF-A0AAW1FI45-F1
#
_entry.id   AF-A0AAW1FI45-F1
#
_cell.length_a   1.000
_cell.length_b   1.000
_cell.length_c   1.000
_cell.angle_alpha   90.00
_cell.angle_beta   90.00
_cell.angle_gamma   90.00
#
_symmetry.space_group_name_H-M   'P 1'
#
loop_
_entity.id
_entity.type
_entity.pdbx_description
1 polymer ?
#
loop_
_entity_poly.entity_id
_entity_poly.type
_entity_poly.pdbx_seq_one_letter_code
_entity_poly.pdbx_strand_id
1 'polypeptide(L)'
;MKRFKGLKSVRNDRRPLVESNNDDIQDDTDLACDNAPTQKTLNSHEEGGQQSEEEITPPMTLQEAAHLLSVAPDALTSEDGPLSSTRPDLSAERLVVHLMKISVDQHFPKTPADVDQNLQRHLLNVQDTVREQLVSRDPRLHSEGLIQCYHRRIFEHLDDLLQNISSSQNHLLLIKWALQTYLSQDLLGHPELQYMDPINKVDLLLFTQWVSRAEEQFLKTVKTETTRYLENILQNERSYEAHDELYVDTIQCIDAVPRQTLKISSRLSDQVQEVCLRELLTFLTRYRDEQTDILAKTAKMDKPETKQFFKTLNNCKKLKQHIHTKAIQTKESPLKDIMTKAVAMLENMEAFTLKLLMEIVADIAESHLKKYFKSGNREFLHLIDEVKRLFSELSDYQEVQTGVMDEAYKLIAHIYFKRLIKISQRKLRQSWHPDVGQEVAKDAVLLHNNISYLVPGVGQWNVMLLTVEELLDCKSLDATKMTVGSMQKECYKRSEDLKLLPALLQWKGLPRWQIREVQNVLEDLPGFQPRPTSASCLTRLLSCCTRESTS
;
A
#
# COMPACT_ATOMS: atom_id res chain seq x y z
N MET A 1 18.66 17.90 6.49
CA MET A 1 18.56 16.44 6.78
C MET A 1 18.35 16.21 8.28
N LYS A 2 17.10 16.23 8.76
CA LYS A 2 16.73 15.80 10.12
C LYS A 2 16.12 14.40 9.99
N ARG A 3 16.76 13.45 10.67
CA ARG A 3 16.35 12.04 10.79
C ARG A 3 14.96 11.97 11.43
N PHE A 4 14.03 11.23 10.84
CA PHE A 4 12.90 10.64 11.55
C PHE A 4 13.45 9.58 12.52
N LYS A 5 13.96 10.02 13.67
CA LYS A 5 14.21 9.18 14.84
C LYS A 5 13.10 9.46 15.83
N GLY A 6 12.13 8.55 15.92
CA GLY A 6 11.08 8.68 16.91
C GLY A 6 9.97 7.68 16.71
N LEU A 7 10.29 6.39 16.86
CA LEU A 7 9.37 5.32 17.29
C LEU A 7 10.23 4.10 17.64
N LYS A 8 10.83 4.13 18.84
CA LYS A 8 11.41 2.93 19.44
C LYS A 8 10.25 2.08 19.96
N SER A 9 9.99 0.96 19.30
CA SER A 9 9.13 -0.11 19.80
C SER A 9 9.84 -0.80 20.97
N VAL A 10 9.24 -0.71 22.16
CA VAL A 10 9.61 -1.51 23.32
C VAL A 10 9.02 -2.91 23.08
N ARG A 11 9.90 -3.89 22.86
CA ARG A 11 9.57 -5.31 22.88
C ARG A 11 9.06 -5.68 24.27
N ASN A 12 7.90 -6.34 24.33
CA ASN A 12 7.54 -7.17 25.47
C ASN A 12 7.09 -8.56 24.98
N ASP A 13 7.44 -9.54 25.81
CA ASP A 13 7.60 -10.94 25.49
C ASP A 13 6.31 -11.74 25.20
N ARG A 14 6.54 -12.78 24.41
CA ARG A 14 5.83 -14.05 24.24
C ARG A 14 4.85 -14.44 25.38
N ARG A 15 3.58 -14.67 25.04
CA ARG A 15 2.90 -16.00 25.03
C ARG A 15 1.46 -15.92 24.50
N PRO A 16 0.91 -17.02 23.95
CA PRO A 16 -0.37 -17.06 23.24
C PRO A 16 -1.52 -17.50 24.16
N LEU A 17 -2.74 -17.04 23.88
CA LEU A 17 -3.97 -17.65 24.38
C LEU A 17 -4.98 -17.78 23.24
N VAL A 18 -5.42 -19.02 23.06
CA VAL A 18 -6.46 -19.54 22.17
C VAL A 18 -7.61 -20.00 23.05
N GLU A 19 -8.83 -19.97 22.48
CA GLU A 19 -10.10 -20.59 22.93
C GLU A 19 -10.83 -19.92 24.11
N SER A 20 -12.17 -19.88 24.18
CA SER A 20 -13.28 -20.14 23.25
C SER A 20 -14.61 -19.80 23.97
N ASN A 21 -15.68 -19.65 23.17
CA ASN A 21 -17.11 -19.91 23.46
C ASN A 21 -17.99 -18.91 24.23
N ASN A 22 -18.92 -18.33 23.46
CA ASN A 22 -20.38 -18.53 23.43
C ASN A 22 -21.26 -18.42 24.69
N ASP A 23 -22.46 -17.90 24.38
CA ASP A 23 -23.80 -18.01 24.98
C ASP A 23 -24.27 -16.69 25.62
N ASP A 24 -25.49 -16.18 25.47
CA ASP A 24 -26.62 -16.32 24.52
C ASP A 24 -27.69 -15.35 25.08
N ILE A 25 -28.57 -14.76 24.24
CA ILE A 25 -30.03 -14.50 24.50
C ILE A 25 -30.38 -13.49 25.66
N GLN A 26 -31.23 -12.45 25.57
CA GLN A 26 -32.47 -12.18 24.81
C GLN A 26 -32.98 -10.73 24.99
N ASP A 27 -33.79 -10.29 24.02
CA ASP A 27 -35.06 -9.50 24.07
C ASP A 27 -35.25 -8.18 24.85
N ASP A 28 -35.76 -7.19 24.10
CA ASP A 28 -37.06 -6.50 24.25
C ASP A 28 -36.96 -4.97 24.00
N THR A 29 -37.34 -4.53 22.79
CA THR A 29 -38.64 -3.96 22.34
C THR A 29 -38.86 -2.46 22.63
N ASP A 30 -39.08 -1.75 21.52
CA ASP A 30 -40.03 -0.66 21.28
C ASP A 30 -40.21 0.48 22.29
N LEU A 31 -40.01 1.71 21.80
CA LEU A 31 -41.08 2.72 21.74
C LEU A 31 -40.63 3.95 20.93
N ALA A 32 -41.15 4.04 19.71
CA ALA A 32 -41.27 5.27 18.95
C ALA A 32 -42.51 6.05 19.42
N CYS A 33 -42.43 7.37 19.48
CA CYS A 33 -43.59 8.24 19.26
C CYS A 33 -43.14 9.59 18.71
N ASP A 34 -43.57 9.84 17.47
CA ASP A 34 -43.80 11.15 16.87
C ASP A 34 -44.66 12.05 17.77
N ASN A 35 -44.49 13.36 17.65
CA ASN A 35 -45.58 14.26 17.23
C ASN A 35 -45.12 15.74 17.19
N ALA A 36 -45.30 16.36 16.03
CA ALA A 36 -45.58 17.77 15.86
C ALA A 36 -47.02 17.90 15.32
N PRO A 37 -47.54 19.12 15.05
CA PRO A 37 -47.91 20.18 15.97
C PRO A 37 -49.42 20.47 15.90
N THR A 38 -50.03 21.10 16.91
CA THR A 38 -51.42 21.61 16.78
C THR A 38 -51.53 23.09 17.14
N GLN A 39 -52.07 23.82 16.16
CA GLN A 39 -52.62 25.16 16.27
C GLN A 39 -53.78 25.20 17.27
N LYS A 40 -53.86 26.27 18.07
CA LYS A 40 -55.14 26.75 18.59
C LYS A 40 -55.17 28.27 18.69
N THR A 41 -56.25 28.80 18.14
CA THR A 41 -56.57 30.19 17.86
C THR A 41 -57.19 30.90 19.08
N LEU A 42 -56.86 32.19 19.19
CA LEU A 42 -57.51 33.32 19.89
C LEU A 42 -58.31 33.08 21.19
N ASN A 43 -57.95 33.85 22.22
CA ASN A 43 -58.90 34.77 22.86
C ASN A 43 -58.20 36.02 23.41
N SER A 44 -58.98 37.10 23.40
CA SER A 44 -58.62 38.51 23.47
C SER A 44 -58.52 39.04 24.90
N HIS A 45 -57.66 40.05 25.06
CA HIS A 45 -57.66 41.17 26.01
C HIS A 45 -57.83 40.89 27.51
N GLU A 46 -56.78 41.19 28.26
CA GLU A 46 -56.85 42.22 29.30
C GLU A 46 -55.48 42.91 29.45
N GLU A 47 -55.52 44.23 29.53
CA GLU A 47 -54.39 45.14 29.63
C GLU A 47 -53.67 44.98 30.97
N GLY A 48 -52.36 44.76 30.90
CA GLY A 48 -51.45 44.84 32.04
C GLY A 48 -50.13 45.39 31.53
N GLY A 49 -50.03 46.72 31.46
CA GLY A 49 -48.81 47.39 31.06
C GLY A 49 -47.66 47.08 32.02
N GLN A 50 -46.64 46.41 31.51
CA GLN A 50 -45.27 46.56 31.96
C GLN A 50 -44.41 46.71 30.70
N GLN A 51 -44.20 47.97 30.32
CA GLN A 51 -43.08 48.39 29.51
C GLN A 51 -41.81 47.90 30.20
N SER A 52 -41.23 46.80 29.75
CA SER A 52 -39.80 46.60 29.92
C SER A 52 -39.12 47.64 29.05
N GLU A 53 -38.64 48.69 29.72
CA GLU A 53 -37.75 49.71 29.17
C GLU A 53 -36.67 49.01 28.36
N GLU A 54 -36.73 49.12 27.04
CA GLU A 54 -35.53 49.11 26.22
C GLU A 54 -34.67 50.23 26.77
N GLU A 55 -33.65 49.86 27.54
CA GLU A 55 -32.59 50.76 27.95
C GLU A 55 -31.92 51.23 26.66
N ILE A 56 -32.39 52.35 26.11
CA ILE A 56 -31.81 53.01 24.94
C ILE A 56 -30.43 53.49 25.38
N THR A 57 -29.44 52.61 25.26
CA THR A 57 -28.03 52.99 25.34
C THR A 57 -27.80 54.10 24.32
N PRO A 58 -27.21 55.24 24.72
CA PRO A 58 -26.95 56.33 23.78
C PRO A 58 -26.08 55.85 22.62
N PRO A 59 -26.28 56.38 21.39
CA PRO A 59 -25.47 56.00 20.24
C PRO A 59 -23.99 56.26 20.56
N MET A 60 -23.19 55.20 20.52
CA MET A 60 -21.77 55.23 20.84
C MET A 60 -21.08 56.30 20.00
N THR A 61 -20.44 57.26 20.66
CA THR A 61 -19.67 58.29 19.95
C THR A 61 -18.40 57.68 19.34
N LEU A 62 -17.89 58.28 18.26
CA LEU A 62 -16.68 57.80 17.58
C LEU A 62 -15.46 57.77 18.51
N GLN A 63 -15.39 58.69 19.47
CA GLN A 63 -14.32 58.79 20.46
C GLN A 63 -14.44 57.70 21.54
N GLU A 64 -15.66 57.37 21.97
CA GLU A 64 -15.92 56.22 22.84
C GLU A 64 -15.60 54.91 22.13
N ALA A 65 -15.95 54.78 20.84
CA ALA A 65 -15.60 53.62 20.03
C ALA A 65 -14.07 53.46 19.89
N ALA A 66 -13.34 54.53 19.61
CA ALA A 66 -11.88 54.51 19.54
C ALA A 66 -11.23 54.09 20.87
N HIS A 67 -11.73 54.63 22.00
CA HIS A 67 -11.26 54.28 23.33
C HIS A 67 -11.52 52.80 23.68
N LEU A 68 -12.74 52.31 23.44
CA LEU A 68 -13.10 50.92 23.71
C LEU A 68 -12.37 49.93 22.79
N LEU A 69 -12.04 50.34 21.55
CA LEU A 69 -11.25 49.55 20.62
C LEU A 69 -9.74 49.65 20.88
N SER A 70 -9.31 50.44 21.87
CA SER A 70 -7.89 50.73 22.16
C SER A 70 -7.12 51.26 20.94
N VAL A 71 -7.79 52.08 20.12
CA VAL A 71 -7.21 52.73 18.94
C VAL A 71 -6.90 54.19 19.29
N ALA A 72 -5.74 54.70 18.86
CA ALA A 72 -5.37 56.09 19.07
C ALA A 72 -6.45 57.04 18.46
N PRO A 73 -6.90 58.10 19.17
CA PRO A 73 -7.96 59.01 18.69
C PRO A 73 -7.65 59.66 17.32
N ASP A 74 -6.37 59.75 17.01
CA ASP A 74 -5.71 60.29 15.83
C ASP A 74 -5.53 59.25 14.69
N ALA A 75 -5.97 58.00 14.87
CA ALA A 75 -5.92 56.98 13.81
C ALA A 75 -6.83 57.27 12.60
N LEU A 76 -7.69 58.29 12.68
CA LEU A 76 -8.53 58.79 11.59
C LEU A 76 -7.96 60.02 10.86
N THR A 77 -6.73 60.43 11.19
CA THR A 77 -5.98 61.45 10.44
C THR A 77 -4.92 60.76 9.58
N SER A 78 -5.16 60.71 8.26
CA SER A 78 -4.12 60.37 7.28
C SER A 78 -3.08 61.50 7.21
N GLU A 79 -1.90 61.24 6.64
CA GLU A 79 -0.89 62.28 6.33
C GLU A 79 -1.43 63.41 5.42
N ASP A 80 -2.61 63.25 4.82
CA ASP A 80 -3.34 64.27 4.04
C ASP A 80 -4.43 65.04 4.84
N GLY A 81 -4.43 64.98 6.17
CA GLY A 81 -5.33 65.74 7.04
C GLY A 81 -6.59 64.99 7.51
N PRO A 82 -7.46 65.64 8.32
CA PRO A 82 -8.59 64.98 8.97
C PRO A 82 -9.62 64.44 7.97
N LEU A 83 -9.89 63.13 8.00
CA LEU A 83 -10.94 62.49 7.18
C LEU A 83 -12.34 63.08 7.43
N SER A 84 -12.53 63.79 8.54
CA SER A 84 -13.77 64.48 8.90
C SER A 84 -14.04 65.76 8.08
N SER A 85 -13.08 66.33 7.34
CA SER A 85 -13.30 67.60 6.63
C SER A 85 -13.36 67.51 5.10
N THR A 86 -13.18 66.34 4.47
CA THR A 86 -13.07 66.27 2.99
C THR A 86 -13.84 65.14 2.29
N ARG A 87 -14.63 64.32 3.01
CA ARG A 87 -15.59 63.39 2.37
C ARG A 87 -16.96 63.43 3.07
N PRO A 88 -17.99 64.07 2.46
CA PRO A 88 -19.31 64.21 3.07
C PRO A 88 -20.16 62.93 3.19
N ASP A 89 -19.65 61.77 2.74
CA ASP A 89 -20.48 60.59 2.42
C ASP A 89 -20.21 59.31 3.25
N LEU A 90 -19.44 59.41 4.33
CA LEU A 90 -19.22 58.26 5.23
C LEU A 90 -20.17 58.34 6.42
N SER A 91 -21.16 57.45 6.45
CA SER A 91 -22.03 57.27 7.62
C SER A 91 -21.20 56.92 8.87
N ALA A 92 -21.65 57.36 10.05
CA ALA A 92 -20.98 57.08 11.33
C ALA A 92 -20.68 55.58 11.53
N GLU A 93 -21.55 54.71 11.03
CA GLU A 93 -21.41 53.25 11.02
C GLU A 93 -20.17 52.77 10.23
N ARG A 94 -19.88 53.37 9.07
CA ARG A 94 -18.68 53.03 8.28
C ARG A 94 -17.39 53.44 8.97
N LEU A 95 -17.40 54.54 9.73
CA LEU A 95 -16.24 54.99 10.50
C LEU A 95 -15.95 54.07 11.68
N VAL A 96 -17.00 53.55 12.34
CA VAL A 96 -16.86 52.54 13.40
C VAL A 96 -16.28 51.23 12.86
N VAL A 97 -16.76 50.75 11.71
CA VAL A 97 -16.17 49.56 11.05
C VAL A 97 -14.70 49.79 10.66
N HIS A 98 -14.33 51.01 10.25
CA HIS A 98 -12.94 51.34 9.95
C HIS A 98 -12.05 51.31 11.19
N LEU A 99 -12.51 51.86 12.32
CA LEU A 99 -11.82 51.76 13.62
C LEU A 99 -11.70 50.30 14.07
N MET A 100 -12.74 49.48 13.86
CA MET A 100 -12.69 48.04 14.14
C MET A 100 -11.59 47.35 13.34
N LYS A 101 -11.47 47.67 12.04
CA LYS A 101 -10.39 47.13 11.19
C LYS A 101 -9.00 47.51 11.72
N ILE A 102 -8.77 48.78 12.05
CA ILE A 102 -7.50 49.25 12.62
C ILE A 102 -7.18 48.52 13.93
N SER A 103 -8.18 48.38 14.80
CA SER A 103 -8.03 47.66 16.07
C SER A 103 -7.66 46.20 15.84
N VAL A 104 -8.35 45.52 14.92
CA VAL A 104 -8.03 44.13 14.55
C VAL A 104 -6.58 44.05 14.05
N ASP A 105 -6.15 44.92 13.14
CA ASP A 105 -4.78 44.90 12.59
C ASP A 105 -3.70 45.17 13.66
N GLN A 106 -3.99 45.99 14.68
CA GLN A 106 -3.08 46.28 15.78
C GLN A 106 -2.91 45.10 16.76
N HIS A 107 -4.00 44.39 17.06
CA HIS A 107 -4.01 43.34 18.06
C HIS A 107 -3.76 41.94 17.47
N PHE A 108 -3.94 41.76 16.17
CA PHE A 108 -3.78 40.45 15.53
C PHE A 108 -2.31 39.97 15.57
N PRO A 109 -2.03 38.70 15.91
CA PRO A 109 -0.67 38.20 15.98
C PRO A 109 0.10 38.28 14.65
N LYS A 110 1.34 38.78 14.70
CA LYS A 110 2.22 38.86 13.54
C LYS A 110 2.74 37.49 13.11
N THR A 111 2.92 37.29 11.81
CA THR A 111 3.51 36.06 11.24
C THR A 111 4.90 35.79 11.83
N PRO A 112 5.19 34.55 12.27
CA PRO A 112 6.51 34.20 12.80
C PRO A 112 7.55 34.18 11.67
N ALA A 113 8.81 34.51 12.00
CA ALA A 113 9.91 34.54 11.02
C ALA A 113 10.23 33.15 10.43
N ASP A 114 10.14 32.09 11.23
CA ASP A 114 10.20 30.70 10.78
C ASP A 114 8.82 30.06 11.00
N VAL A 115 8.01 30.10 9.94
CA VAL A 115 6.63 29.57 9.95
C VAL A 115 6.66 28.07 10.21
N ASP A 116 7.53 27.32 9.53
CA ASP A 116 7.52 25.86 9.60
C ASP A 116 7.82 25.32 11.00
N GLN A 117 8.68 25.99 11.78
CA GLN A 117 9.01 25.57 13.15
C GLN A 117 8.00 26.05 14.20
N ASN A 118 7.29 27.15 13.93
CA ASN A 118 6.47 27.82 14.95
C ASN A 118 4.97 27.80 14.64
N LEU A 119 4.54 27.20 13.53
CA LEU A 119 3.15 27.23 13.06
C LEU A 119 2.14 26.83 14.14
N GLN A 120 2.35 25.70 14.82
CA GLN A 120 1.42 25.22 15.83
C GLN A 120 1.25 26.21 16.99
N ARG A 121 2.37 26.76 17.51
CA ARG A 121 2.33 27.76 18.58
C ARG A 121 1.67 29.06 18.10
N HIS A 122 1.94 29.44 16.86
CA HIS A 122 1.35 30.63 16.25
C HIS A 122 -0.17 30.51 16.09
N LEU A 123 -0.67 29.37 15.63
CA LEU A 123 -2.11 29.12 15.48
C LEU A 123 -2.84 29.15 16.83
N LEU A 124 -2.22 28.65 17.90
CA LEU A 124 -2.76 28.78 19.26
C LEU A 124 -2.80 30.25 19.70
N ASN A 125 -1.74 31.02 19.45
CA ASN A 125 -1.73 32.44 19.77
C ASN A 125 -2.80 33.24 19.00
N VAL A 126 -3.01 32.93 17.72
CA VAL A 126 -4.11 33.51 16.92
C VAL A 126 -5.46 33.17 17.52
N GLN A 127 -5.67 31.90 17.89
CA GLN A 127 -6.91 31.45 18.51
C GLN A 127 -7.17 32.18 19.84
N ASP A 128 -6.20 32.18 20.75
CA ASP A 128 -6.34 32.79 22.08
C ASP A 128 -6.55 34.30 21.96
N THR A 129 -5.78 34.98 21.11
CA THR A 129 -5.91 36.42 20.90
C THR A 129 -7.28 36.79 20.34
N VAL A 130 -7.74 36.10 19.30
CA VAL A 130 -9.07 36.40 18.71
C VAL A 130 -10.17 36.13 19.73
N ARG A 131 -10.11 35.02 20.47
CA ARG A 131 -11.10 34.70 21.51
C ARG A 131 -11.12 35.77 22.60
N GLU A 132 -9.97 36.14 23.15
CA GLU A 132 -9.86 37.19 24.16
C GLU A 132 -10.41 38.52 23.67
N GLN A 133 -10.14 38.89 22.42
CA GLN A 133 -10.63 40.15 21.85
C GLN A 133 -12.13 40.14 21.54
N LEU A 134 -12.73 38.98 21.28
CA LEU A 134 -14.17 38.86 21.07
C LEU A 134 -14.94 38.75 22.39
N VAL A 135 -14.35 38.18 23.45
CA VAL A 135 -14.97 38.01 24.77
C VAL A 135 -14.79 39.23 25.68
N SER A 136 -13.60 39.83 25.71
CA SER A 136 -13.24 40.84 26.72
C SER A 136 -13.76 42.25 26.42
N ARG A 137 -14.35 42.47 25.23
CA ARG A 137 -14.77 43.80 24.81
C ARG A 137 -16.15 44.16 25.36
N ASP A 138 -16.40 45.46 25.42
CA ASP A 138 -17.65 46.01 25.94
C ASP A 138 -18.86 45.47 25.15
N PRO A 139 -19.95 45.01 25.80
CA PRO A 139 -21.23 44.62 25.20
C PRO A 139 -21.67 45.47 23.99
N ARG A 140 -21.41 46.78 24.04
CA ARG A 140 -21.78 47.77 23.02
C ARG A 140 -20.93 47.72 21.75
N LEU A 141 -19.77 47.06 21.76
CA LEU A 141 -18.90 46.83 20.60
C LEU A 141 -19.19 45.52 19.87
N HIS A 142 -20.10 44.69 20.37
CA HIS A 142 -20.44 43.40 19.80
C HIS A 142 -21.34 43.53 18.56
N SER A 143 -20.81 44.21 17.56
CA SER A 143 -21.45 44.35 16.26
C SER A 143 -21.09 43.17 15.36
N GLU A 144 -21.96 42.92 14.39
CA GLU A 144 -21.68 42.03 13.26
C GLU A 144 -20.38 42.44 12.53
N GLY A 145 -20.09 43.75 12.48
CA GLY A 145 -18.89 44.29 11.84
C GLY A 145 -17.58 43.81 12.48
N LEU A 146 -17.50 43.70 13.81
CA LEU A 146 -16.27 43.25 14.48
C LEU A 146 -15.96 41.78 14.18
N ILE A 147 -16.98 40.92 14.21
CA ILE A 147 -16.86 39.49 13.84
C ILE A 147 -16.39 39.37 12.39
N GLN A 148 -16.99 40.14 11.47
CA GLN A 148 -16.60 40.14 10.06
C GLN A 148 -15.15 40.65 9.85
N CYS A 149 -14.70 41.65 10.61
CA CYS A 149 -13.31 42.12 10.55
C CYS A 149 -12.32 41.03 10.98
N TYR A 150 -12.55 40.37 12.11
CA TYR A 150 -11.70 39.25 12.55
C TYR A 150 -11.75 38.07 11.58
N HIS A 151 -12.94 37.70 11.10
CA HIS A 151 -13.12 36.66 10.09
C HIS A 151 -12.24 36.92 8.86
N ARG A 152 -12.37 38.12 8.26
CA ARG A 152 -11.57 38.48 7.08
C ARG A 152 -10.07 38.47 7.39
N ARG A 153 -9.67 39.04 8.52
CA ARG A 153 -8.26 39.09 8.93
C ARG A 153 -7.66 37.70 9.12
N ILE A 154 -8.42 36.77 9.73
CA ILE A 154 -8.00 35.37 9.90
C ILE A 154 -7.75 34.74 8.54
N PHE A 155 -8.67 34.86 7.59
CA PHE A 155 -8.49 34.21 6.28
C PHE A 155 -7.41 34.87 5.42
N GLU A 156 -7.22 36.19 5.49
CA GLU A 156 -6.05 36.86 4.90
C GLU A 156 -4.75 36.29 5.49
N HIS A 157 -4.68 36.17 6.82
CA HIS A 157 -3.51 35.64 7.51
C HIS A 157 -3.27 34.16 7.23
N LEU A 158 -4.33 33.35 7.14
CA LEU A 158 -4.23 31.94 6.79
C LEU A 158 -3.78 31.74 5.34
N ASP A 159 -4.18 32.63 4.41
CA ASP A 159 -3.70 32.65 3.02
C ASP A 159 -2.19 32.95 2.99
N ASP A 160 -1.73 33.95 3.74
CA ASP A 160 -0.31 34.27 3.89
C ASP A 160 0.47 33.07 4.46
N LEU A 161 -0.05 32.42 5.50
CA LEU A 161 0.57 31.22 6.07
C LEU A 161 0.63 30.08 5.05
N LEU A 162 -0.46 29.85 4.31
CA LEU A 162 -0.56 28.79 3.30
C LEU A 162 0.50 28.96 2.19
N GLN A 163 0.84 30.19 1.80
CA GLN A 163 1.90 30.44 0.82
C GLN A 163 3.32 30.19 1.37
N ASN A 164 3.51 30.25 2.69
CA ASN A 164 4.83 30.23 3.34
C ASN A 164 5.21 28.88 3.97
N ILE A 165 4.27 27.94 4.08
CA ILE A 165 4.54 26.60 4.62
C ILE A 165 5.13 25.68 3.55
N SER A 166 6.18 24.93 3.90
CA SER A 166 6.90 24.12 2.91
C SER A 166 6.57 22.62 2.98
N SER A 167 5.95 22.15 4.07
CA SER A 167 5.79 20.70 4.34
C SER A 167 4.35 20.25 4.36
N SER A 168 4.11 19.00 3.96
CA SER A 168 2.78 18.37 4.03
C SER A 168 2.23 18.33 5.45
N GLN A 169 3.11 18.14 6.45
CA GLN A 169 2.74 18.16 7.87
C GLN A 169 2.17 19.52 8.29
N ASN A 170 2.79 20.61 7.86
CA ASN A 170 2.36 21.96 8.22
C ASN A 170 1.08 22.36 7.48
N HIS A 171 0.91 21.92 6.23
CA HIS A 171 -0.37 22.06 5.52
C HIS A 171 -1.48 21.32 6.27
N LEU A 172 -1.22 20.10 6.72
CA LEU A 172 -2.20 19.30 7.46
C LEU A 172 -2.55 19.95 8.81
N LEU A 173 -1.58 20.54 9.51
CA LEU A 173 -1.83 21.30 10.74
C LEU A 173 -2.73 22.52 10.50
N LEU A 174 -2.50 23.26 9.41
CA LEU A 174 -3.29 24.44 9.06
C LEU A 174 -4.74 24.06 8.70
N ILE A 175 -4.91 23.02 7.88
CA ILE A 175 -6.22 22.45 7.52
C ILE A 175 -6.94 21.95 8.77
N LYS A 176 -6.24 21.23 9.66
CA LYS A 176 -6.80 20.73 10.92
C LYS A 176 -7.34 21.89 11.75
N TRP A 177 -6.57 22.96 11.92
CA TRP A 177 -6.99 24.12 12.69
C TRP A 177 -8.25 24.77 12.09
N ALA A 178 -8.28 24.96 10.77
CA ALA A 178 -9.44 25.53 10.10
C ALA A 178 -10.69 24.65 10.24
N LEU A 179 -10.57 23.34 10.08
CA LEU A 179 -11.71 22.41 10.12
C LEU A 179 -12.21 22.09 11.54
N GLN A 180 -11.31 22.01 12.52
CA GLN A 180 -11.62 21.51 13.87
C GLN A 180 -11.64 22.59 14.95
N THR A 181 -11.04 23.75 14.71
CA THR A 181 -10.91 24.82 15.72
C THR A 181 -11.74 26.06 15.35
N TYR A 182 -11.71 26.49 14.09
CA TYR A 182 -12.28 27.79 13.70
C TYR A 182 -13.77 27.96 14.07
N LEU A 183 -14.62 26.98 13.74
CA LEU A 183 -16.06 26.98 14.06
C LEU A 183 -16.40 26.24 15.36
N SER A 184 -15.40 25.73 16.10
CA SER A 184 -15.64 24.92 17.30
C SER A 184 -15.80 25.79 18.55
N GLN A 185 -16.11 25.14 19.68
CA GLN A 185 -16.14 25.77 21.01
C GLN A 185 -14.81 26.40 21.41
N ASP A 186 -13.72 26.05 20.74
CA ASP A 186 -12.40 26.60 21.02
C ASP A 186 -12.20 28.02 20.47
N LEU A 187 -13.05 28.47 19.53
CA LEU A 187 -13.02 29.80 18.93
C LEU A 187 -14.43 30.40 18.75
N LEU A 188 -15.08 30.26 17.58
CA LEU A 188 -16.34 30.96 17.30
C LEU A 188 -17.57 30.30 17.95
N GLY A 189 -17.53 29.00 18.21
CA GLY A 189 -18.59 28.30 18.94
C GLY A 189 -18.46 28.40 20.47
N HIS A 190 -17.58 29.27 20.99
CA HIS A 190 -17.30 29.35 22.43
C HIS A 190 -18.58 29.74 23.20
N PRO A 191 -18.88 29.12 24.37
CA PRO A 191 -20.11 29.40 25.12
C PRO A 191 -20.29 30.87 25.48
N GLU A 192 -19.19 31.58 25.77
CA GLU A 192 -19.22 33.01 26.08
C GLU A 192 -19.59 33.88 24.87
N LEU A 193 -19.49 33.37 23.64
CA LEU A 193 -19.88 34.09 22.41
C LEU A 193 -21.30 33.73 21.95
N GLN A 194 -22.03 32.86 22.66
CA GLN A 194 -23.33 32.34 22.22
C GLN A 194 -24.36 33.45 21.98
N TYR A 195 -24.36 34.51 22.78
CA TYR A 195 -25.27 35.64 22.62
C TYR A 195 -25.05 36.43 21.33
N MET A 196 -23.84 36.35 20.75
CA MET A 196 -23.51 37.03 19.49
C MET A 196 -23.84 36.19 18.26
N ASP A 197 -24.00 34.88 18.41
CA ASP A 197 -24.19 33.92 17.32
C ASP A 197 -23.21 34.15 16.13
N PRO A 198 -21.88 34.11 16.38
CA PRO A 198 -20.89 34.52 15.40
C PRO A 198 -20.83 33.61 14.17
N ILE A 199 -21.24 32.33 14.30
CA ILE A 199 -21.25 31.37 13.18
C ILE A 199 -22.21 31.82 12.08
N ASN A 200 -23.36 32.40 12.44
CA ASN A 200 -24.33 32.90 11.47
C ASN A 200 -23.94 34.26 10.86
N LYS A 201 -22.86 34.89 11.35
CA LYS A 201 -22.38 36.22 10.92
C LYS A 201 -21.13 36.19 10.06
N VAL A 202 -20.48 35.03 9.92
CA VAL A 202 -19.27 34.86 9.11
C VAL A 202 -19.59 34.41 7.69
N ASP A 203 -18.72 34.77 6.75
CA ASP A 203 -18.84 34.34 5.37
C ASP A 203 -18.35 32.88 5.23
N LEU A 204 -19.31 31.95 5.28
CA LEU A 204 -19.04 30.52 5.10
C LEU A 204 -18.54 30.18 3.69
N LEU A 205 -18.81 31.03 2.69
CA LEU A 205 -18.27 30.85 1.35
C LEU A 205 -16.76 31.11 1.35
N LEU A 206 -16.30 32.18 2.02
CA LEU A 206 -14.87 32.44 2.19
C LEU A 206 -14.15 31.27 2.89
N PHE A 207 -14.75 30.73 3.95
CA PHE A 207 -14.22 29.56 4.66
C PHE A 207 -14.09 28.34 3.75
N THR A 208 -15.18 27.96 3.06
CA THR A 208 -15.19 26.76 2.21
C THR A 208 -14.25 26.89 1.00
N GLN A 209 -14.15 28.09 0.41
CA GLN A 209 -13.19 28.39 -0.66
C GLN A 209 -11.75 28.31 -0.17
N TRP A 210 -11.46 28.84 1.03
CA TRP A 210 -10.12 28.74 1.61
C TRP A 210 -9.75 27.29 1.90
N VAL A 211 -10.64 26.49 2.50
CA VAL A 211 -10.42 25.06 2.76
C VAL A 211 -10.13 24.32 1.46
N SER A 212 -10.91 24.55 0.40
CA SER A 212 -10.68 23.90 -0.90
C SER A 212 -9.29 24.22 -1.48
N ARG A 213 -8.83 25.48 -1.38
CA ARG A 213 -7.50 25.89 -1.84
C ARG A 213 -6.38 25.26 -0.99
N ALA A 214 -6.58 25.21 0.33
CA ALA A 214 -5.62 24.58 1.23
C ALA A 214 -5.50 23.06 0.98
N GLU A 215 -6.63 22.37 0.75
CA GLU A 215 -6.65 20.94 0.38
C GLU A 215 -5.90 20.70 -0.94
N GLU A 216 -6.11 21.53 -1.97
CA GLU A 216 -5.40 21.41 -3.26
C GLU A 216 -3.88 21.58 -3.11
N GLN A 217 -3.44 22.61 -2.39
CA GLN A 217 -2.02 22.88 -2.18
C GLN A 217 -1.36 21.79 -1.31
N PHE A 218 -2.09 21.27 -0.32
CA PHE A 218 -1.67 20.12 0.46
C PHE A 218 -1.45 18.89 -0.43
N LEU A 219 -2.41 18.53 -1.29
CA LEU A 219 -2.30 17.39 -2.21
C LEU A 219 -1.10 17.54 -3.16
N LYS A 220 -0.86 18.75 -3.69
CA LYS A 220 0.33 19.05 -4.50
C LYS A 220 1.63 18.84 -3.74
N THR A 221 1.69 19.29 -2.48
CA THR A 221 2.87 19.12 -1.61
C THR A 221 3.11 17.65 -1.26
N VAL A 222 2.05 16.92 -0.92
CA VAL A 222 2.10 15.46 -0.66
C VAL A 222 2.65 14.72 -1.87
N LYS A 223 2.17 15.05 -3.08
CA LYS A 223 2.68 14.47 -4.32
C LYS A 223 4.19 14.65 -4.42
N THR A 224 4.67 15.90 -4.37
CA THR A 224 6.10 16.23 -4.50
C THR A 224 6.95 15.55 -3.43
N GLU A 225 6.52 15.55 -2.18
CA GLU A 225 7.25 14.88 -1.10
C GLU A 225 7.29 13.35 -1.30
N THR A 226 6.16 12.74 -1.65
CA THR A 226 6.05 11.30 -1.89
C THR A 226 6.96 10.87 -3.04
N THR A 227 6.92 11.57 -4.18
CA THR A 227 7.82 11.33 -5.31
C THR A 227 9.27 11.36 -4.86
N ARG A 228 9.69 12.44 -4.16
CA ARG A 228 11.07 12.60 -3.68
C ARG A 228 11.48 11.49 -2.71
N TYR A 229 10.60 11.05 -1.81
CA TYR A 229 10.91 9.97 -0.88
C TYR A 229 11.05 8.62 -1.61
N LEU A 230 10.15 8.29 -2.53
CA LEU A 230 10.23 7.08 -3.35
C LEU A 230 11.48 7.05 -4.24
N GLU A 231 11.89 8.19 -4.79
CA GLU A 231 13.15 8.31 -5.53
C GLU A 231 14.37 8.05 -4.67
N ASN A 232 14.38 8.57 -3.44
CA ASN A 232 15.46 8.31 -2.48
C ASN A 232 15.51 6.83 -2.09
N ILE A 233 14.36 6.18 -1.91
CA ILE A 233 14.28 4.73 -1.65
C ILE A 233 14.93 3.96 -2.81
N LEU A 234 14.55 4.30 -4.05
CA LEU A 234 15.11 3.65 -5.25
C LEU A 234 16.62 3.90 -5.38
N GLN A 235 17.09 5.10 -5.07
CA GLN A 235 18.52 5.42 -5.12
C GLN A 235 19.32 4.68 -4.03
N ASN A 236 18.75 4.53 -2.83
CA ASN A 236 19.38 3.78 -1.75
C ASN A 236 19.49 2.29 -2.08
N GLU A 237 18.50 1.72 -2.78
CA GLU A 237 18.52 0.34 -3.27
C GLU A 237 19.71 0.05 -4.19
N ARG A 238 20.26 1.07 -4.85
CA ARG A 238 21.46 0.95 -5.70
C ARG A 238 22.77 0.90 -4.92
N SER A 239 22.76 1.20 -3.62
CA SER A 239 23.96 1.21 -2.78
C SER A 239 24.29 -0.19 -2.25
N TYR A 240 25.58 -0.52 -2.16
CA TYR A 240 26.05 -1.77 -1.55
C TYR A 240 25.73 -1.87 -0.03
N GLU A 241 25.38 -0.75 0.61
CA GLU A 241 24.92 -0.68 2.01
C GLU A 241 23.39 -0.68 2.14
N ALA A 242 22.65 -0.95 1.06
CA ALA A 242 21.20 -0.94 1.06
C ALA A 242 20.65 -1.90 2.13
N HIS A 243 19.77 -1.38 2.99
CA HIS A 243 18.94 -2.23 3.84
C HIS A 243 18.07 -3.14 2.96
N ASP A 244 17.87 -4.38 3.39
CA ASP A 244 17.09 -5.39 2.67
C ASP A 244 15.55 -5.16 2.78
N GLU A 245 15.12 -3.90 2.95
CA GLU A 245 13.77 -3.52 3.37
C GLU A 245 13.10 -2.43 2.50
N LEU A 246 13.40 -2.36 1.20
CA LEU A 246 12.75 -1.42 0.25
C LEU A 246 11.22 -1.42 0.39
N TYR A 247 10.62 -2.61 0.56
CA TYR A 247 9.17 -2.73 0.74
C TYR A 247 8.67 -2.02 2.01
N VAL A 248 9.43 -2.04 3.10
CA VAL A 248 9.08 -1.39 4.37
C VAL A 248 9.06 0.12 4.18
N ASP A 249 10.12 0.68 3.62
CA ASP A 249 10.23 2.12 3.39
C ASP A 249 9.15 2.61 2.43
N THR A 250 8.87 1.82 1.38
CA THR A 250 7.81 2.12 0.41
C THR A 250 6.44 2.14 1.08
N ILE A 251 6.10 1.12 1.88
CA ILE A 251 4.83 1.05 2.62
C ILE A 251 4.69 2.21 3.61
N GLN A 252 5.75 2.53 4.34
CA GLN A 252 5.74 3.66 5.27
C GLN A 252 5.50 4.98 4.54
N CYS A 253 6.14 5.19 3.39
CA CYS A 253 5.99 6.39 2.57
C CYS A 253 4.54 6.60 2.10
N ILE A 254 3.91 5.56 1.53
CA ILE A 254 2.56 5.67 0.94
C ILE A 254 1.44 5.73 1.98
N ASP A 255 1.71 5.36 3.24
CA ASP A 255 0.68 5.29 4.29
C ASP A 255 0.78 6.38 5.35
N ALA A 256 1.95 6.98 5.54
CA ALA A 256 2.18 7.91 6.65
C ALA A 256 1.19 9.08 6.61
N VAL A 257 1.06 9.74 5.47
CA VAL A 257 0.19 10.92 5.33
C VAL A 257 -1.29 10.55 5.34
N PRO A 258 -1.79 9.55 4.55
CA PRO A 258 -3.19 9.13 4.63
C PRO A 258 -3.66 8.81 6.05
N ARG A 259 -2.87 8.06 6.83
CA ARG A 259 -3.22 7.72 8.22
C ARG A 259 -3.36 8.94 9.13
N GLN A 260 -2.57 9.99 8.90
CA GLN A 260 -2.70 11.22 9.67
C GLN A 260 -3.92 12.02 9.22
N THR A 261 -4.15 12.12 7.91
CA THR A 261 -5.29 12.83 7.31
C THR A 261 -6.62 12.22 7.71
N LEU A 262 -6.70 10.90 7.84
CA LEU A 262 -7.91 10.18 8.29
C LEU A 262 -8.42 10.65 9.66
N LYS A 263 -7.54 11.15 10.54
CA LYS A 263 -7.91 11.71 11.85
C LYS A 263 -8.63 13.06 11.76
N ILE A 264 -8.63 13.67 10.58
CA ILE A 264 -9.17 15.01 10.30
C ILE A 264 -10.35 14.90 9.35
N SER A 265 -10.18 14.23 8.22
CA SER A 265 -11.21 14.10 7.19
C SER A 265 -11.00 12.80 6.39
N SER A 266 -12.05 11.98 6.30
CA SER A 266 -12.05 10.75 5.50
C SER A 266 -11.91 11.07 4.01
N ARG A 267 -12.69 12.03 3.49
CA ARG A 267 -12.63 12.46 2.09
C ARG A 267 -11.22 12.89 1.67
N LEU A 268 -10.57 13.73 2.49
CA LEU A 268 -9.23 14.20 2.18
C LEU A 268 -8.20 13.05 2.29
N SER A 269 -8.40 12.12 3.23
CA SER A 269 -7.57 10.93 3.34
C SER A 269 -7.65 10.07 2.07
N ASP A 270 -8.83 9.89 1.49
CA ASP A 270 -9.01 9.13 0.25
C ASP A 270 -8.30 9.81 -0.94
N GLN A 271 -8.40 11.14 -1.04
CA GLN A 271 -7.67 11.93 -2.06
C GLN A 271 -6.15 11.83 -1.90
N VAL A 272 -5.63 11.94 -0.67
CA VAL A 272 -4.20 11.77 -0.37
C VAL A 272 -3.76 10.34 -0.72
N GLN A 273 -4.57 9.34 -0.36
CA GLN A 273 -4.30 7.94 -0.67
C GLN A 273 -4.23 7.70 -2.18
N GLU A 274 -5.12 8.32 -2.96
CA GLU A 274 -5.07 8.28 -4.42
C GLU A 274 -3.75 8.84 -4.96
N VAL A 275 -3.35 10.02 -4.49
CA VAL A 275 -2.07 10.64 -4.87
C VAL A 275 -0.89 9.72 -4.56
N CYS A 276 -0.81 9.18 -3.34
CA CYS A 276 0.27 8.29 -2.95
C CYS A 276 0.32 6.99 -3.78
N LEU A 277 -0.84 6.42 -4.15
CA LEU A 277 -0.89 5.20 -4.97
C LEU A 277 -0.54 5.46 -6.44
N ARG A 278 -0.87 6.64 -6.98
CA ARG A 278 -0.41 7.06 -8.31
C ARG A 278 1.11 7.21 -8.35
N GLU A 279 1.70 7.82 -7.32
CA GLU A 279 3.16 7.91 -7.21
C GLU A 279 3.81 6.54 -6.99
N LEU A 280 3.15 5.63 -6.26
CA LEU A 280 3.59 4.23 -6.15
C LEU A 280 3.66 3.54 -7.52
N LEU A 281 2.65 3.72 -8.39
CA LEU A 281 2.68 3.13 -9.75
C LEU A 281 3.87 3.65 -10.57
N THR A 282 4.15 4.95 -10.50
CA THR A 282 5.31 5.55 -11.16
C THR A 282 6.61 4.96 -10.63
N PHE A 283 6.72 4.82 -9.30
CA PHE A 283 7.87 4.17 -8.65
C PHE A 283 8.03 2.71 -9.09
N LEU A 284 6.96 1.92 -9.06
CA LEU A 284 6.99 0.50 -9.44
C LEU A 284 7.39 0.32 -10.90
N THR A 285 6.99 1.23 -11.78
CA THR A 285 7.40 1.23 -13.20
C THR A 285 8.91 1.37 -13.32
N ARG A 286 9.50 2.34 -12.62
CA ARG A 286 10.95 2.57 -12.62
C ARG A 286 11.70 1.42 -11.96
N TYR A 287 11.22 0.95 -10.81
CA TYR A 287 11.79 -0.19 -10.10
C TYR A 287 11.78 -1.45 -10.99
N ARG A 288 10.69 -1.73 -11.69
CA ARG A 288 10.62 -2.82 -12.68
C ARG A 288 11.70 -2.69 -13.73
N ASP A 289 11.81 -1.53 -14.36
CA ASP A 289 12.72 -1.34 -15.49
C ASP A 289 14.18 -1.50 -15.05
N GLU A 290 14.55 -0.94 -13.89
CA GLU A 290 15.89 -1.07 -13.31
C GLU A 290 16.20 -2.52 -12.91
N GLN A 291 15.30 -3.18 -12.18
CA GLN A 291 15.51 -4.56 -11.76
C GLN A 291 15.52 -5.53 -12.95
N THR A 292 14.72 -5.29 -13.98
CA THR A 292 14.70 -6.13 -15.19
C THR A 292 16.09 -6.17 -15.84
N ASP A 293 16.73 -5.00 -16.00
CA ASP A 293 18.07 -4.91 -16.57
C ASP A 293 19.14 -5.55 -15.67
N ILE A 294 19.10 -5.27 -14.36
CA ILE A 294 20.03 -5.84 -13.37
C ILE A 294 19.93 -7.37 -13.38
N LEU A 295 18.73 -7.93 -13.21
CA LEU A 295 18.52 -9.37 -13.13
C LEU A 295 18.87 -10.08 -14.44
N ALA A 296 18.53 -9.49 -15.58
CA ALA A 296 18.88 -10.07 -16.89
C ALA A 296 20.40 -10.09 -17.15
N LYS A 297 21.14 -9.10 -16.63
CA LYS A 297 22.61 -9.11 -16.67
C LYS A 297 23.19 -10.14 -15.72
N THR A 298 22.70 -10.20 -14.48
CA THR A 298 23.16 -11.18 -13.48
C THR A 298 22.92 -12.61 -13.93
N ALA A 299 21.78 -12.91 -14.55
CA ALA A 299 21.46 -14.26 -15.05
C ALA A 299 22.41 -14.76 -16.14
N LYS A 300 23.13 -13.87 -16.85
CA LYS A 300 24.09 -14.22 -17.90
C LYS A 300 25.52 -14.40 -17.38
N MET A 301 25.77 -14.17 -16.10
CA MET A 301 27.08 -14.35 -15.48
C MET A 301 27.40 -15.83 -15.32
N ASP A 302 28.69 -16.19 -15.36
CA ASP A 302 29.16 -17.58 -15.12
C ASP A 302 28.76 -18.10 -13.73
N LYS A 303 28.75 -17.20 -12.74
CA LYS A 303 28.33 -17.45 -11.35
C LYS A 303 27.31 -16.39 -10.96
N PRO A 304 26.03 -16.59 -11.27
CA PRO A 304 25.00 -15.62 -10.95
C PRO A 304 24.80 -15.51 -9.44
N GLU A 305 24.88 -14.29 -8.91
CA GLU A 305 24.55 -14.00 -7.52
C GLU A 305 23.03 -13.97 -7.37
N THR A 306 22.48 -14.91 -6.60
CA THR A 306 21.03 -15.11 -6.52
C THR A 306 20.35 -14.20 -5.51
N LYS A 307 21.09 -13.59 -4.56
CA LYS A 307 20.53 -12.74 -3.50
C LYS A 307 19.58 -11.67 -4.06
N GLN A 308 19.96 -11.01 -5.16
CA GLN A 308 19.13 -9.96 -5.77
C GLN A 308 17.79 -10.48 -6.32
N PHE A 309 17.74 -11.72 -6.82
CA PHE A 309 16.50 -12.35 -7.28
C PHE A 309 15.54 -12.56 -6.09
N PHE A 310 16.05 -13.09 -4.98
CA PHE A 310 15.25 -13.32 -3.77
C PHE A 310 14.79 -12.02 -3.12
N LYS A 311 15.66 -11.02 -3.07
CA LYS A 311 15.30 -9.67 -2.60
C LYS A 311 14.16 -9.08 -3.44
N THR A 312 14.26 -9.17 -4.76
CA THR A 312 13.21 -8.68 -5.68
C THR A 312 11.90 -9.41 -5.47
N LEU A 313 11.92 -10.75 -5.43
CA LEU A 313 10.73 -11.57 -5.17
C LEU A 313 10.09 -11.24 -3.82
N ASN A 314 10.89 -11.04 -2.77
CA ASN A 314 10.38 -10.69 -1.46
C ASN A 314 9.73 -9.30 -1.45
N ASN A 315 10.38 -8.30 -2.06
CA ASN A 315 9.82 -6.96 -2.21
C ASN A 315 8.46 -7.01 -2.91
N CYS A 316 8.37 -7.71 -4.05
CA CYS A 316 7.12 -7.85 -4.78
C CYS A 316 6.03 -8.52 -3.95
N LYS A 317 6.37 -9.62 -3.27
CA LYS A 317 5.43 -10.37 -2.44
C LYS A 317 4.87 -9.52 -1.30
N LYS A 318 5.72 -8.82 -0.55
CA LYS A 318 5.31 -8.00 0.60
C LYS A 318 4.50 -6.77 0.17
N LEU A 319 4.90 -6.11 -0.92
CA LEU A 319 4.14 -4.98 -1.48
C LEU A 319 2.76 -5.44 -1.98
N LYS A 320 2.69 -6.57 -2.68
CA LYS A 320 1.43 -7.15 -3.17
C LYS A 320 0.48 -7.50 -2.02
N GLN A 321 0.98 -8.16 -0.98
CA GLN A 321 0.19 -8.47 0.23
C GLN A 321 -0.37 -7.20 0.88
N HIS A 322 0.44 -6.14 0.98
CA HIS A 322 0.01 -4.87 1.53
C HIS A 322 -1.09 -4.21 0.67
N ILE A 323 -0.90 -4.15 -0.65
CA ILE A 323 -1.87 -3.56 -1.58
C ILE A 323 -3.18 -4.35 -1.57
N HIS A 324 -3.15 -5.69 -1.56
CA HIS A 324 -4.36 -6.50 -1.44
C HIS A 324 -5.12 -6.23 -0.15
N THR A 325 -4.41 -6.14 0.97
CA THR A 325 -5.03 -5.84 2.28
C THR A 325 -5.76 -4.50 2.23
N LYS A 326 -5.17 -3.48 1.61
CA LYS A 326 -5.82 -2.19 1.38
C LYS A 326 -7.00 -2.28 0.41
N ALA A 327 -6.88 -3.04 -0.67
CA ALA A 327 -7.94 -3.19 -1.66
C ALA A 327 -9.21 -3.79 -1.06
N ILE A 328 -9.08 -4.75 -0.13
CA ILE A 328 -10.19 -5.33 0.62
C ILE A 328 -10.88 -4.27 1.50
N GLN A 329 -10.11 -3.37 2.10
CA GLN A 329 -10.62 -2.31 2.98
C GLN A 329 -11.23 -1.12 2.21
N THR A 330 -10.96 -1.01 0.91
CA THR A 330 -11.36 0.14 0.08
C THR A 330 -12.73 -0.09 -0.55
N LYS A 331 -13.66 0.86 -0.37
CA LYS A 331 -15.01 0.78 -0.96
C LYS A 331 -15.08 1.33 -2.39
N GLU A 332 -14.21 2.26 -2.76
CA GLU A 332 -14.26 3.02 -4.01
C GLU A 332 -13.66 2.32 -5.24
N SER A 333 -14.19 2.65 -6.42
CA SER A 333 -13.79 2.05 -7.72
C SER A 333 -12.46 2.59 -8.28
N PRO A 334 -12.16 3.91 -8.27
CA PRO A 334 -10.94 4.44 -8.88
C PRO A 334 -9.65 3.97 -8.20
N LEU A 335 -9.65 3.89 -6.85
CA LEU A 335 -8.53 3.38 -6.07
C LEU A 335 -8.25 1.90 -6.36
N LYS A 336 -9.31 1.09 -6.55
CA LYS A 336 -9.18 -0.32 -6.88
C LYS A 336 -8.52 -0.55 -8.23
N ASP A 337 -8.78 0.28 -9.23
CA ASP A 337 -8.11 0.19 -10.55
C ASP A 337 -6.60 0.44 -10.41
N ILE A 338 -6.21 1.48 -9.69
CA ILE A 338 -4.80 1.81 -9.42
C ILE A 338 -4.11 0.66 -8.68
N MET A 339 -4.74 0.12 -7.62
CA MET A 339 -4.23 -1.02 -6.87
C MET A 339 -4.10 -2.28 -7.74
N THR A 340 -5.09 -2.56 -8.60
CA THR A 340 -5.07 -3.70 -9.52
C THR A 340 -3.90 -3.60 -10.49
N LYS A 341 -3.66 -2.41 -11.07
CA LYS A 341 -2.49 -2.14 -11.92
C LYS A 341 -1.17 -2.36 -11.19
N ALA A 342 -1.09 -1.92 -9.93
CA ALA A 342 0.11 -2.09 -9.12
C ALA A 342 0.38 -3.58 -8.84
N VAL A 343 -0.66 -4.33 -8.45
CA VAL A 343 -0.58 -5.78 -8.24
C VAL A 343 -0.12 -6.50 -9.52
N ALA A 344 -0.76 -6.21 -10.66
CA ALA A 344 -0.39 -6.83 -11.93
C ALA A 344 1.08 -6.55 -12.32
N MET A 345 1.59 -5.35 -12.03
CA MET A 345 2.99 -5.02 -12.27
C MET A 345 3.93 -5.83 -11.39
N LEU A 346 3.60 -5.98 -10.10
CA LEU A 346 4.38 -6.79 -9.16
C LEU A 346 4.36 -8.28 -9.55
N GLU A 347 3.20 -8.81 -9.97
CA GLU A 347 3.09 -10.20 -10.45
C GLU A 347 3.91 -10.45 -11.72
N ASN A 348 3.92 -9.50 -12.65
CA ASN A 348 4.76 -9.58 -13.84
C ASN A 348 6.26 -9.58 -13.49
N MET A 349 6.66 -8.79 -12.49
CA MET A 349 8.04 -8.79 -11.99
C MET A 349 8.40 -10.11 -11.30
N GLU A 350 7.50 -10.67 -10.48
CA GLU A 350 7.70 -11.98 -9.84
C GLU A 350 7.88 -13.07 -10.89
N ALA A 351 6.99 -13.12 -11.89
CA ALA A 351 7.04 -14.10 -12.96
C ALA A 351 8.33 -13.99 -13.79
N PHE A 352 8.74 -12.77 -14.13
CA PHE A 352 10.01 -12.52 -14.84
C PHE A 352 11.22 -12.97 -14.02
N THR A 353 11.26 -12.59 -12.73
CA THR A 353 12.39 -12.92 -11.84
C THR A 353 12.49 -14.42 -11.62
N LEU A 354 11.36 -15.09 -11.36
CA LEU A 354 11.30 -16.53 -11.21
C LEU A 354 11.73 -17.24 -12.50
N LYS A 355 11.29 -16.76 -13.67
CA LYS A 355 11.68 -17.32 -14.97
C LYS A 355 13.20 -17.30 -15.14
N LEU A 356 13.86 -16.17 -14.92
CA LEU A 356 15.31 -16.07 -15.03
C LEU A 356 16.02 -17.01 -14.06
N LEU A 357 15.52 -17.11 -12.82
CA LEU A 357 16.11 -17.99 -11.83
C LEU A 357 15.95 -19.48 -12.20
N MET A 358 14.82 -19.85 -12.79
CA MET A 358 14.60 -21.20 -13.32
C MET A 358 15.45 -21.49 -14.56
N GLU A 359 15.75 -20.49 -15.40
CA GLU A 359 16.71 -20.64 -16.52
C GLU A 359 18.11 -20.97 -16.00
N ILE A 360 18.57 -20.28 -14.95
CA ILE A 360 19.85 -20.57 -14.28
C ILE A 360 19.87 -22.01 -13.75
N VAL A 361 18.81 -22.42 -13.04
CA VAL A 361 18.69 -23.78 -12.50
C VAL A 361 18.67 -24.83 -13.63
N ALA A 362 17.95 -24.55 -14.72
CA ALA A 362 17.88 -25.43 -15.88
C ALA A 362 19.26 -25.62 -16.51
N ASP A 363 20.02 -24.54 -16.71
CA ASP A 363 21.35 -24.61 -17.32
C ASP A 363 22.34 -25.41 -16.47
N ILE A 364 22.32 -25.21 -15.15
CA ILE A 364 23.11 -26.00 -14.19
C ILE A 364 22.72 -27.48 -14.26
N ALA A 365 21.43 -27.79 -14.16
CA ALA A 365 20.92 -29.15 -14.22
C ALA A 365 21.26 -29.83 -15.55
N GLU A 366 21.01 -29.16 -16.67
CA GLU A 366 21.29 -29.68 -18.02
C GLU A 366 22.80 -29.93 -18.21
N SER A 367 23.67 -29.03 -17.75
CA SER A 367 25.12 -29.15 -17.87
C SER A 367 25.66 -30.35 -17.09
N HIS A 368 25.34 -30.46 -15.80
CA HIS A 368 25.83 -31.55 -14.95
C HIS A 368 25.21 -32.89 -15.32
N LEU A 369 23.89 -32.96 -15.54
CA LEU A 369 23.23 -34.22 -15.90
C LEU A 369 23.73 -34.72 -17.26
N LYS A 370 24.02 -33.85 -18.23
CA LYS A 370 24.63 -34.27 -19.51
C LYS A 370 25.96 -34.98 -19.32
N LYS A 371 26.80 -34.53 -18.38
CA LYS A 371 28.09 -35.15 -18.09
C LYS A 371 27.91 -36.43 -17.28
N TYR A 372 27.03 -36.40 -16.27
CA TYR A 372 26.69 -37.51 -15.40
C TYR A 372 26.28 -38.75 -16.20
N PHE A 373 25.27 -38.61 -17.05
CA PHE A 373 24.75 -39.69 -17.87
C PHE A 373 25.71 -40.18 -18.97
N LYS A 374 26.81 -39.45 -19.26
CA LYS A 374 27.84 -39.87 -20.23
C LYS A 374 29.02 -40.58 -19.59
N SER A 375 29.35 -40.26 -18.34
CA SER A 375 30.63 -40.63 -17.73
C SER A 375 30.52 -41.37 -16.40
N GLY A 376 29.32 -41.53 -15.82
CA GLY A 376 29.10 -42.27 -14.57
C GLY A 376 29.80 -41.68 -13.33
N ASN A 377 30.23 -40.41 -13.40
CA ASN A 377 31.06 -39.73 -12.41
C ASN A 377 30.28 -38.99 -11.31
N ARG A 378 31.00 -38.36 -10.35
CA ARG A 378 30.49 -37.51 -9.25
C ARG A 378 29.72 -36.23 -9.68
N GLU A 379 29.39 -36.08 -10.95
CA GLU A 379 28.69 -34.90 -11.50
C GLU A 379 27.31 -34.67 -10.88
N PHE A 380 26.63 -35.73 -10.44
CA PHE A 380 25.35 -35.60 -9.75
C PHE A 380 25.49 -34.93 -8.37
N LEU A 381 26.57 -35.22 -7.63
CA LEU A 381 26.86 -34.53 -6.37
C LEU A 381 27.23 -33.07 -6.61
N HIS A 382 27.99 -32.78 -7.67
CA HIS A 382 28.30 -31.41 -8.05
C HIS A 382 27.06 -30.58 -8.41
N LEU A 383 26.08 -31.18 -9.09
CA LEU A 383 24.77 -30.56 -9.30
C LEU A 383 24.12 -30.16 -7.97
N ILE A 384 24.08 -31.09 -7.00
CA ILE A 384 23.48 -30.83 -5.69
C ILE A 384 24.20 -29.69 -4.96
N ASP A 385 25.53 -29.67 -4.98
CA ASP A 385 26.33 -28.63 -4.34
C ASP A 385 26.15 -27.27 -5.01
N GLU A 386 26.08 -27.22 -6.34
CA GLU A 386 25.83 -25.99 -7.10
C GLU A 386 24.43 -25.44 -6.78
N VAL A 387 23.42 -26.31 -6.71
CA VAL A 387 22.05 -25.94 -6.31
C VAL A 387 22.05 -25.42 -4.87
N LYS A 388 22.68 -26.10 -3.92
CA LYS A 388 22.79 -25.59 -2.53
C LYS A 388 23.35 -24.18 -2.47
N ARG A 389 24.39 -23.90 -3.27
CA ARG A 389 25.02 -22.58 -3.35
C ARG A 389 24.10 -21.50 -3.91
N LEU A 390 23.18 -21.82 -4.83
CA LEU A 390 22.18 -20.84 -5.29
C LEU A 390 21.24 -20.39 -4.17
N PHE A 391 21.11 -21.18 -3.11
CA PHE A 391 20.21 -20.92 -2.00
C PHE A 391 20.95 -20.63 -0.67
N SER A 392 22.28 -20.56 -0.69
CA SER A 392 23.06 -20.18 0.49
C SER A 392 22.91 -18.68 0.78
N GLU A 393 22.97 -18.29 2.05
CA GLU A 393 22.94 -16.89 2.49
C GLU A 393 21.60 -16.16 2.27
N LEU A 394 20.48 -16.90 2.34
CA LEU A 394 19.11 -16.37 2.12
C LEU A 394 18.19 -16.47 3.35
N SER A 395 18.74 -16.45 4.56
CA SER A 395 17.96 -16.60 5.80
C SER A 395 16.82 -15.60 5.92
N ASP A 396 17.01 -14.39 5.38
CA ASP A 396 16.03 -13.30 5.45
C ASP A 396 14.85 -13.48 4.47
N TYR A 397 14.91 -14.47 3.58
CA TYR A 397 13.95 -14.69 2.49
C TYR A 397 13.27 -16.07 2.54
N GLN A 398 13.22 -16.72 3.71
CA GLN A 398 12.76 -18.11 3.86
C GLN A 398 11.40 -18.43 3.21
N GLU A 399 10.44 -17.49 3.29
CA GLU A 399 9.10 -17.66 2.71
C GLU A 399 9.13 -17.71 1.17
N VAL A 400 10.01 -16.92 0.55
CA VAL A 400 10.23 -16.92 -0.91
C VAL A 400 11.11 -18.10 -1.30
N GLN A 401 12.15 -18.39 -0.51
CA GLN A 401 13.07 -19.51 -0.70
C GLN A 401 12.33 -20.83 -0.84
N THR A 402 11.31 -21.04 0.00
CA THR A 402 10.48 -22.25 -0.02
C THR A 402 9.79 -22.43 -1.37
N GLY A 403 9.11 -21.39 -1.87
CA GLY A 403 8.41 -21.45 -3.15
C GLY A 403 9.35 -21.62 -4.35
N VAL A 404 10.48 -20.92 -4.34
CA VAL A 404 11.47 -21.03 -5.42
C VAL A 404 12.14 -22.41 -5.44
N MET A 405 12.45 -22.97 -4.27
CA MET A 405 13.04 -24.31 -4.16
C MET A 405 12.07 -25.39 -4.65
N ASP A 406 10.77 -25.24 -4.37
CA ASP A 406 9.72 -26.14 -4.85
C ASP A 406 9.72 -26.22 -6.38
N GLU A 407 9.78 -25.07 -7.06
CA GLU A 407 9.86 -25.01 -8.52
C GLU A 407 11.20 -25.51 -9.08
N ALA A 408 12.32 -25.17 -8.43
CA ALA A 408 13.63 -25.67 -8.82
C ALA A 408 13.70 -27.20 -8.72
N TYR A 409 13.12 -27.80 -7.68
CA TYR A 409 13.10 -29.24 -7.50
C TYR A 409 12.29 -29.94 -8.60
N LYS A 410 11.08 -29.44 -8.90
CA LYS A 410 10.27 -29.96 -10.03
C LYS A 410 11.07 -29.93 -11.33
N LEU A 411 11.73 -28.82 -11.61
CA LEU A 411 12.51 -28.62 -12.82
C LEU A 411 13.71 -29.58 -12.92
N ILE A 412 14.49 -29.73 -11.84
CA ILE A 412 15.63 -30.65 -11.81
C ILE A 412 15.17 -32.09 -12.00
N ALA A 413 14.10 -32.51 -11.31
CA ALA A 413 13.53 -33.85 -11.45
C ALA A 413 13.04 -34.11 -12.88
N HIS A 414 12.35 -33.14 -13.48
CA HIS A 414 11.91 -33.18 -14.88
C HIS A 414 13.08 -33.34 -15.85
N ILE A 415 14.13 -32.53 -15.71
CA ILE A 415 15.31 -32.58 -16.58
C ILE A 415 16.02 -33.93 -16.44
N TYR A 416 16.18 -34.43 -15.22
CA TYR A 416 16.74 -35.76 -14.97
C TYR A 416 15.93 -36.83 -15.70
N PHE A 417 14.61 -36.86 -15.49
CA PHE A 417 13.73 -37.87 -16.07
C PHE A 417 13.74 -37.83 -17.61
N LYS A 418 13.65 -36.62 -18.18
CA LYS A 418 13.72 -36.38 -19.62
C LYS A 418 15.05 -36.85 -20.22
N ARG A 419 16.16 -36.74 -19.50
CA ARG A 419 17.47 -37.24 -19.94
C ARG A 419 17.56 -38.76 -19.85
N LEU A 420 17.07 -39.35 -18.76
CA LEU A 420 17.03 -40.79 -18.55
C LEU A 420 16.40 -41.51 -19.76
N ILE A 421 15.18 -41.10 -20.14
CA ILE A 421 14.42 -41.75 -21.22
C ILE A 421 15.04 -41.53 -22.62
N LYS A 422 15.91 -40.53 -22.79
CA LYS A 422 16.60 -40.25 -24.06
C LYS A 422 17.84 -41.12 -24.27
N ILE A 423 18.40 -41.71 -23.23
CA ILE A 423 19.62 -42.50 -23.31
C ILE A 423 19.23 -43.97 -23.29
N SER A 424 19.83 -44.77 -24.18
CA SER A 424 19.47 -46.19 -24.23
C SER A 424 19.88 -46.91 -22.96
N GLN A 425 19.00 -47.79 -22.45
CA GLN A 425 19.29 -48.60 -21.26
C GLN A 425 20.60 -49.39 -21.39
N ARG A 426 20.90 -49.90 -22.58
CA ARG A 426 22.16 -50.62 -22.83
C ARG A 426 23.40 -49.76 -22.54
N LYS A 427 23.38 -48.47 -22.91
CA LYS A 427 24.48 -47.56 -22.63
C LYS A 427 24.58 -47.27 -21.13
N LEU A 428 23.44 -47.09 -20.46
CA LEU A 428 23.40 -46.85 -19.02
C LEU A 428 23.94 -48.04 -18.24
N ARG A 429 23.57 -49.27 -18.59
CA ARG A 429 24.12 -50.50 -17.98
C ARG A 429 25.63 -50.68 -18.23
N GLN A 430 26.20 -49.99 -19.22
CA GLN A 430 27.65 -50.01 -19.48
C GLN A 430 28.39 -48.93 -18.69
N SER A 431 27.77 -47.76 -18.52
CA SER A 431 28.37 -46.62 -17.81
C SER A 431 28.12 -46.63 -16.31
N TRP A 432 27.01 -47.22 -15.88
CA TRP A 432 26.59 -47.37 -14.49
C TRP A 432 26.72 -48.83 -14.07
N HIS A 433 26.65 -49.10 -12.76
CA HIS A 433 26.51 -50.47 -12.24
C HIS A 433 25.32 -51.17 -12.94
N PRO A 434 25.35 -52.50 -13.16
CA PRO A 434 24.39 -53.20 -14.04
C PRO A 434 22.89 -52.99 -13.72
N ASP A 435 22.57 -52.52 -12.53
CA ASP A 435 21.22 -52.16 -12.12
C ASP A 435 20.95 -50.65 -12.26
N VAL A 436 20.38 -50.28 -13.41
CA VAL A 436 19.99 -48.90 -13.72
C VAL A 436 18.81 -48.44 -12.85
N GLY A 437 17.92 -49.36 -12.46
CA GLY A 437 16.74 -49.03 -11.65
C GLY A 437 17.17 -48.57 -10.26
N GLN A 438 18.02 -49.38 -9.61
CA GLN A 438 18.56 -49.08 -8.30
C GLN A 438 19.35 -47.76 -8.28
N GLU A 439 20.10 -47.45 -9.33
CA GLU A 439 20.87 -46.20 -9.40
C GLU A 439 19.95 -44.96 -9.52
N VAL A 440 18.90 -45.04 -10.34
CA VAL A 440 17.88 -43.97 -10.43
C VAL A 440 17.17 -43.76 -9.09
N ALA A 441 16.85 -44.85 -8.38
CA ALA A 441 16.22 -44.78 -7.06
C ALA A 441 17.14 -44.11 -6.03
N LYS A 442 18.43 -44.46 -6.00
CA LYS A 442 19.43 -43.81 -5.13
C LYS A 442 19.55 -42.31 -5.42
N ASP A 443 19.66 -41.92 -6.70
CA ASP A 443 19.75 -40.52 -7.11
C ASP A 443 18.49 -39.74 -6.70
N ALA A 444 17.32 -40.35 -6.83
CA ALA A 444 16.06 -39.73 -6.41
C ALA A 444 16.00 -39.52 -4.89
N VAL A 445 16.37 -40.52 -4.09
CA VAL A 445 16.45 -40.37 -2.63
C VAL A 445 17.47 -39.29 -2.24
N LEU A 446 18.64 -39.31 -2.87
CA LEU A 446 19.69 -38.34 -2.60
C LEU A 446 19.26 -36.91 -2.93
N LEU A 447 18.61 -36.69 -4.09
CA LEU A 447 18.08 -35.39 -4.48
C LEU A 447 17.04 -34.88 -3.46
N HIS A 448 16.10 -35.75 -3.08
CA HIS A 448 15.06 -35.38 -2.11
C HIS A 448 15.65 -35.02 -0.74
N ASN A 449 16.56 -35.83 -0.22
CA ASN A 449 17.18 -35.60 1.08
C ASN A 449 17.96 -34.27 1.13
N ASN A 450 18.66 -33.92 0.05
CA ASN A 450 19.39 -32.66 -0.01
C ASN A 450 18.47 -31.44 -0.11
N ILE A 451 17.40 -31.53 -0.91
CA ILE A 451 16.45 -30.42 -1.06
C ILE A 451 15.60 -30.25 0.21
N SER A 452 15.14 -31.33 0.82
CA SER A 452 14.40 -31.30 2.10
C SER A 452 15.24 -30.81 3.27
N TYR A 453 16.56 -31.03 3.24
CA TYR A 453 17.48 -30.42 4.21
C TYR A 453 17.54 -28.89 4.07
N LEU A 454 17.52 -28.37 2.84
CA LEU A 454 17.50 -26.92 2.58
C LEU A 454 16.15 -26.29 2.92
N VAL A 455 15.06 -26.97 2.57
CA VAL A 455 13.69 -26.50 2.76
C VAL A 455 12.86 -27.63 3.40
N PRO A 456 12.78 -27.65 4.75
CA PRO A 456 11.98 -28.64 5.46
C PRO A 456 10.51 -28.58 5.02
N GLY A 457 9.92 -29.75 4.74
CA GLY A 457 8.53 -29.87 4.30
C GLY A 457 8.28 -29.63 2.80
N VAL A 458 9.33 -29.49 2.00
CA VAL A 458 9.22 -29.45 0.53
C VAL A 458 8.51 -30.70 -0.02
N GLY A 459 7.69 -30.52 -1.06
CA GLY A 459 7.02 -31.62 -1.72
C GLY A 459 8.01 -32.61 -2.35
N GLN A 460 7.68 -33.90 -2.33
CA GLN A 460 8.46 -34.91 -3.05
C GLN A 460 8.08 -34.89 -4.53
N TRP A 461 8.87 -34.20 -5.36
CA TRP A 461 8.57 -33.97 -6.78
C TRP A 461 9.20 -34.98 -7.74
N ASN A 462 10.05 -35.89 -7.24
CA ASN A 462 10.72 -36.92 -8.03
C ASN A 462 10.10 -38.33 -7.91
N VAL A 463 8.80 -38.40 -7.61
CA VAL A 463 8.06 -39.67 -7.45
C VAL A 463 8.20 -40.58 -8.67
N MET A 464 8.17 -40.01 -9.88
CA MET A 464 8.39 -40.79 -11.11
C MET A 464 9.77 -41.44 -11.18
N LEU A 465 10.81 -40.85 -10.56
CA LEU A 465 12.15 -41.44 -10.53
C LEU A 465 12.21 -42.61 -9.54
N LEU A 466 11.60 -42.47 -8.37
CA LEU A 466 11.59 -43.52 -7.34
C LEU A 466 10.92 -44.81 -7.79
N THR A 467 9.95 -44.67 -8.68
CA THR A 467 9.13 -45.79 -9.19
C THR A 467 9.74 -46.42 -10.45
N VAL A 468 10.85 -45.89 -11.00
CA VAL A 468 11.55 -46.47 -12.17
C VAL A 468 12.07 -47.87 -11.86
N GLU A 469 12.63 -48.10 -10.67
CA GLU A 469 13.18 -49.40 -10.26
C GLU A 469 12.09 -50.48 -10.29
N GLU A 470 10.98 -50.26 -9.56
CA GLU A 470 9.82 -51.14 -9.53
C GLU A 470 9.25 -51.37 -10.94
N LEU A 471 9.16 -50.32 -11.75
CA LEU A 471 8.71 -50.44 -13.13
C LEU A 471 9.64 -51.32 -13.96
N LEU A 472 10.96 -51.20 -13.80
CA LEU A 472 11.92 -52.03 -14.55
C LEU A 472 11.85 -53.50 -14.13
N ASP A 473 11.57 -53.77 -12.86
CA ASP A 473 11.44 -55.13 -12.31
C ASP A 473 10.14 -55.84 -12.67
N CYS A 474 9.13 -55.11 -13.15
CA CYS A 474 7.89 -55.70 -13.64
C CYS A 474 8.14 -56.70 -14.78
N LYS A 475 7.87 -57.99 -14.52
CA LYS A 475 7.99 -59.10 -15.48
C LYS A 475 6.73 -59.36 -16.30
N SER A 476 5.57 -58.93 -15.80
CA SER A 476 4.27 -59.11 -16.46
C SER A 476 3.66 -57.77 -16.87
N LEU A 477 2.76 -57.82 -17.86
CA LEU A 477 2.01 -56.65 -18.30
C LEU A 477 1.08 -56.13 -17.20
N ASP A 478 0.48 -57.03 -16.40
CA ASP A 478 -0.41 -56.63 -15.31
C ASP A 478 0.35 -55.94 -14.16
N ALA A 479 1.54 -56.43 -13.80
CA ALA A 479 2.41 -55.74 -12.83
C ALA A 479 2.79 -54.34 -13.34
N THR A 480 3.05 -54.21 -14.65
CA THR A 480 3.31 -52.92 -15.29
C THR A 480 2.11 -51.99 -15.19
N LYS A 481 0.89 -52.47 -15.49
CA LYS A 481 -0.36 -51.69 -15.36
C LYS A 481 -0.56 -51.20 -13.93
N MET A 482 -0.37 -52.07 -12.93
CA MET A 482 -0.52 -51.71 -11.52
C MET A 482 0.49 -50.65 -11.07
N THR A 483 1.77 -50.83 -11.41
CA THR A 483 2.85 -49.89 -11.06
C THR A 483 2.60 -48.53 -11.70
N VAL A 484 2.26 -48.50 -12.99
CA VAL A 484 1.97 -47.26 -13.70
C VAL A 484 0.69 -46.59 -13.18
N GLY A 485 -0.33 -47.37 -12.80
CA GLY A 485 -1.53 -46.85 -12.15
C GLY A 485 -1.21 -46.18 -10.81
N SER A 486 -0.30 -46.77 -10.02
CA SER A 486 0.21 -46.16 -8.78
C SER A 486 0.96 -44.86 -9.06
N MET A 487 1.92 -44.88 -10.00
CA MET A 487 2.65 -43.67 -10.45
C MET A 487 1.70 -42.55 -10.84
N GLN A 488 0.67 -42.86 -11.63
CA GLN A 488 -0.32 -41.89 -12.07
C GLN A 488 -1.11 -41.33 -10.90
N LYS A 489 -1.58 -42.16 -9.97
CA LYS A 489 -2.32 -41.72 -8.80
C LYS A 489 -1.51 -40.75 -7.93
N GLU A 490 -0.22 -41.03 -7.72
CA GLU A 490 0.67 -40.19 -6.89
C GLU A 490 1.10 -38.90 -7.61
N CYS A 491 1.25 -38.95 -8.94
CA CYS A 491 1.69 -37.80 -9.74
C CYS A 491 0.53 -36.99 -10.36
N TYR A 492 -0.72 -37.44 -10.20
CA TYR A 492 -1.90 -37.00 -10.97
C TYR A 492 -2.09 -35.47 -11.04
N LYS A 493 -1.82 -34.76 -9.95
CA LYS A 493 -1.92 -33.29 -9.88
C LYS A 493 -0.57 -32.58 -9.83
N ARG A 494 0.52 -33.34 -9.85
CA ARG A 494 1.83 -32.90 -9.35
C ARG A 494 2.93 -32.88 -10.39
N SER A 495 2.82 -33.62 -11.50
CA SER A 495 3.91 -33.68 -12.48
C SER A 495 3.47 -33.64 -13.94
N GLU A 496 4.13 -32.75 -14.71
CA GLU A 496 4.05 -32.72 -16.16
C GLU A 496 4.71 -33.95 -16.81
N ASP A 497 5.53 -34.70 -16.06
CA ASP A 497 6.25 -35.89 -16.51
C ASP A 497 5.33 -37.05 -16.87
N LEU A 498 4.07 -37.04 -16.43
CA LEU A 498 3.07 -38.02 -16.86
C LEU A 498 2.92 -38.05 -18.40
N LYS A 499 3.17 -36.92 -19.08
CA LYS A 499 3.18 -36.86 -20.55
C LYS A 499 4.33 -37.68 -21.17
N LEU A 500 5.39 -37.95 -20.40
CA LEU A 500 6.57 -38.70 -20.81
C LEU A 500 6.46 -40.20 -20.48
N LEU A 501 5.41 -40.62 -19.76
CA LEU A 501 5.17 -42.02 -19.39
C LEU A 501 5.18 -42.99 -20.60
N PRO A 502 4.59 -42.69 -21.76
CA PRO A 502 4.67 -43.61 -22.91
C PRO A 502 6.10 -43.79 -23.42
N ALA A 503 6.91 -42.73 -23.35
CA ALA A 503 8.32 -42.79 -23.70
C ALA A 503 9.13 -43.60 -22.66
N LEU A 504 8.77 -43.52 -21.37
CA LEU A 504 9.35 -44.38 -20.33
C LEU A 504 9.04 -45.87 -20.57
N LEU A 505 7.79 -46.21 -20.91
CA LEU A 505 7.41 -47.61 -21.20
C LEU A 505 8.12 -48.14 -22.45
N GLN A 506 8.25 -47.31 -23.48
CA GLN A 506 9.06 -47.64 -24.64
C GLN A 506 10.54 -47.82 -24.27
N TRP A 507 11.07 -46.96 -23.40
CA TRP A 507 12.44 -47.05 -22.90
C TRP A 507 12.68 -48.31 -22.08
N LYS A 508 11.69 -48.79 -21.30
CA LYS A 508 11.68 -50.11 -20.65
C LYS A 508 11.78 -51.28 -21.64
N GLY A 509 11.36 -51.08 -22.89
CA GLY A 509 11.39 -52.08 -23.94
C GLY A 509 10.01 -52.66 -24.29
N LEU A 510 8.91 -52.04 -23.84
CA LEU A 510 7.57 -52.50 -24.22
C LEU A 510 7.30 -52.21 -25.72
N PRO A 511 6.69 -53.16 -26.45
CA PRO A 511 6.18 -52.92 -27.79
C PRO A 511 4.99 -51.96 -27.76
N ARG A 512 4.78 -51.24 -28.88
CA ARG A 512 3.75 -50.19 -28.99
C ARG A 512 2.33 -50.65 -28.63
N TRP A 513 1.97 -51.91 -28.90
CA TRP A 513 0.65 -52.44 -28.58
C TRP A 513 0.45 -52.62 -27.07
N GLN A 514 1.46 -53.07 -26.34
CA GLN A 514 1.41 -53.16 -24.86
C GLN A 514 1.37 -51.78 -24.23
N ILE A 515 2.07 -50.80 -24.80
CA ILE A 515 2.00 -49.40 -24.34
C ILE A 515 0.56 -48.88 -24.47
N ARG A 516 -0.11 -49.12 -25.61
CA ARG A 516 -1.53 -48.75 -25.78
C ARG A 516 -2.43 -49.46 -24.79
N GLU A 517 -2.18 -50.74 -24.53
CA GLU A 517 -2.98 -51.51 -23.57
C GLU A 517 -2.82 -50.99 -22.13
N VAL A 518 -1.61 -50.65 -21.72
CA VAL A 518 -1.36 -49.99 -20.43
C VAL A 518 -2.06 -48.64 -20.40
N GLN A 519 -1.96 -47.84 -21.47
CA GLN A 519 -2.64 -46.54 -21.55
C GLN A 519 -4.16 -46.67 -21.43
N ASN A 520 -4.80 -47.58 -22.17
CA ASN A 520 -6.24 -47.80 -22.13
C ASN A 520 -6.73 -48.10 -20.72
N VAL A 521 -6.02 -48.95 -19.97
CA VAL A 521 -6.35 -49.28 -18.58
C VAL A 521 -6.22 -48.06 -17.66
N LEU A 522 -5.32 -47.13 -17.97
CA LEU A 522 -5.17 -45.88 -17.23
C LEU A 522 -6.24 -44.85 -17.60
N GLU A 523 -6.83 -44.93 -18.79
CA GLU A 523 -7.95 -44.07 -19.21
C GLU A 523 -9.23 -44.39 -18.42
N ASP A 524 -9.38 -45.64 -17.97
CA ASP A 524 -10.51 -46.13 -17.18
C ASP A 524 -10.38 -45.84 -15.66
N LEU A 525 -9.25 -45.31 -15.20
CA LEU A 525 -9.04 -44.96 -13.80
C LEU A 525 -9.69 -43.59 -13.45
N PRO A 526 -10.35 -43.48 -12.29
CA PRO A 526 -11.00 -42.23 -11.87
C PRO A 526 -9.98 -41.09 -11.76
N GLY A 527 -10.15 -40.07 -12.60
CA GLY A 527 -9.25 -38.91 -12.73
C GLY A 527 -8.68 -38.71 -14.13
N PHE A 528 -8.69 -39.69 -15.02
CA PHE A 528 -8.13 -39.48 -16.36
C PHE A 528 -8.88 -38.39 -17.16
N GLN A 529 -8.15 -37.44 -17.75
CA GLN A 529 -8.65 -36.49 -18.75
C GLN A 529 -8.03 -36.86 -20.09
N PRO A 530 -8.81 -36.95 -21.20
CA PRO A 530 -8.28 -37.34 -22.50
C PRO A 530 -7.21 -36.37 -22.99
N ARG A 531 -6.30 -36.88 -23.83
CA ARG A 531 -5.37 -36.06 -24.62
C ARG A 531 -6.13 -34.91 -25.30
N PRO A 532 -5.72 -33.65 -25.12
CA PRO A 532 -6.07 -32.62 -26.09
C PRO A 532 -5.36 -32.98 -27.39
N THR A 533 -6.13 -33.32 -28.41
CA THR A 533 -5.64 -33.42 -29.78
C THR A 533 -5.03 -32.06 -30.15
N SER A 534 -3.73 -32.05 -30.45
CA SER A 534 -2.94 -30.96 -31.04
C SER A 534 -3.62 -29.59 -31.21
N ALA A 535 -3.40 -28.69 -30.25
CA ALA A 535 -2.99 -27.29 -30.49
C ALA A 535 -2.59 -26.64 -29.16
N SER A 536 -1.34 -26.19 -29.07
CA SER A 536 -0.81 -25.22 -28.09
C SER A 536 -1.14 -25.42 -26.60
N CYS A 537 -0.22 -26.06 -25.85
CA CYS A 537 -0.14 -25.94 -24.39
C CYS A 537 1.30 -25.68 -23.92
N LEU A 538 1.96 -24.72 -24.57
CA LEU A 538 3.23 -24.13 -24.12
C LEU A 538 3.11 -22.62 -23.88
N THR A 539 1.88 -22.07 -23.78
CA THR A 539 1.65 -20.62 -23.79
C THR A 539 1.20 -20.01 -22.48
N ARG A 540 1.14 -20.74 -21.35
CA ARG A 540 0.70 -20.11 -20.08
C ARG A 540 1.81 -19.54 -19.18
N LEU A 541 3.06 -19.58 -19.61
CA LEU A 541 4.17 -18.84 -18.97
C LEU A 541 5.04 -18.04 -19.97
N LEU A 542 4.59 -17.90 -21.23
CA LEU A 542 5.36 -17.22 -22.29
C LEU A 542 4.54 -16.32 -23.24
N SER A 543 3.34 -15.87 -22.87
CA SER A 543 2.62 -14.86 -23.67
C SER A 543 2.14 -13.66 -22.86
N CYS A 544 3.06 -12.76 -22.56
CA CYS A 544 2.80 -11.32 -22.50
C CYS A 544 4.02 -10.64 -23.13
N CYS A 545 3.78 -9.62 -23.96
CA CYS A 545 4.72 -8.91 -24.83
C CYS A 545 4.92 -9.50 -26.23
N THR A 546 3.98 -9.21 -27.13
CA THR A 546 4.30 -8.63 -28.45
C THR A 546 3.03 -8.06 -29.07
N ARG A 547 2.90 -6.72 -29.04
CA ARG A 547 2.38 -5.84 -30.10
C ARG A 547 1.96 -4.51 -29.50
N GLU A 548 2.73 -3.47 -29.77
CA GLU A 548 2.16 -2.29 -30.41
C GLU A 548 3.18 -1.72 -31.38
N SER A 549 2.65 -1.41 -32.55
CA SER A 549 3.35 -1.21 -33.81
C SER A 549 3.50 0.29 -34.03
N THR A 550 4.62 0.66 -34.64
CA THR A 550 4.74 1.85 -35.48
C THR A 550 3.52 2.02 -36.38
N SER A 551 2.83 3.16 -36.23
CA SER A 551 2.37 3.97 -37.34
C SER A 551 2.24 5.42 -36.91
#